data_AF-A0A2W6SV56-F1
#
_entry.id   AF-A0A2W6SV56-F1
#
_cell.length_a   1.000
_cell.length_b   1.000
_cell.length_c   1.000
_cell.angle_alpha   90.00
_cell.angle_beta   90.00
_cell.angle_gamma   90.00
#
_symmetry.space_group_name_H-M   'P 1'
#
loop_
_entity.id
_entity.type
_entity.pdbx_description
1 polymer ?
#
loop_
_entity_poly.entity_id
_entity_poly.type
_entity_poly.pdbx_seq_one_letter_code
_entity_poly.pdbx_strand_id
1 'polypeptide(L)'
;MIGKRDFDEAIRNGERNRDAITLVHNWCTNAKIEGMGRGLVAQQTNLPIGHHAIRCDFASDDTTSYCYELREAAVDFYDRNCQGCAHRKGGRLPNLMELVGERDRKRSVRAAEEKKAEDAAHAALAARDEQRRKLRSKLSAVGQTLVDDIGAYDRDRSRENLDRLMRSAEMAPEHFSAPLVEYIFEQLETANWLDAPGLQMLNAVGADAPRLAAAAARVLSKGAYADLAARVLEPIVEQLDSLSVTNATLAAIELAAPDPRMIIGIHRDSQPNLLHALYRHDPAAVESALDRLLDLKTSHSVESAGRGIAVLLPAHPDAATNHRRALISTFVRAPLMIGDFDELTFDLHGVADAVIGAFDAEPDSTDALIQEYAEGASDPGPRARP
;
A
#
# COMPACT_ATOMS: atom_id res chain seq x y z
N MET A 1 23.65 4.09 -19.54
CA MET A 1 23.94 5.42 -18.97
C MET A 1 23.30 5.43 -17.59
N ILE A 2 24.06 5.69 -16.51
CA ILE A 2 23.51 5.67 -15.14
C ILE A 2 22.48 6.81 -15.03
N GLY A 3 21.27 6.53 -14.55
CA GLY A 3 20.25 7.56 -14.36
C GLY A 3 20.71 8.61 -13.36
N LYS A 4 20.29 9.88 -13.50
CA LYS A 4 20.66 10.97 -12.58
C LYS A 4 20.37 10.59 -11.11
N ARG A 5 19.24 9.92 -10.86
CA ARG A 5 18.83 9.43 -9.54
C ARG A 5 19.82 8.43 -8.94
N ASP A 6 20.27 7.45 -9.73
CA ASP A 6 21.23 6.43 -9.31
C ASP A 6 22.63 7.02 -9.06
N PHE A 7 23.01 8.02 -9.86
CA PHE A 7 24.27 8.75 -9.68
C PHE A 7 24.27 9.55 -8.37
N ASP A 8 23.20 10.31 -8.11
CA ASP A 8 23.04 11.09 -6.89
C ASP A 8 22.96 10.18 -5.65
N GLU A 9 22.31 9.02 -5.76
CA GLU A 9 22.27 8.03 -4.70
C GLU A 9 23.64 7.41 -4.41
N ALA A 10 24.41 7.07 -5.45
CA ALA A 10 25.77 6.58 -5.31
C ALA A 10 26.66 7.61 -4.59
N ILE A 11 26.52 8.90 -4.90
CA ILE A 11 27.23 9.98 -4.20
C ILE A 11 26.84 10.02 -2.71
N ARG A 12 25.53 10.07 -2.40
CA ARG A 12 25.05 10.07 -1.00
C ARG A 12 25.57 8.86 -0.22
N ASN A 13 25.62 7.69 -0.85
CA ASN A 13 26.19 6.48 -0.25
C ASN A 13 27.69 6.62 0.00
N GLY A 14 28.43 7.17 -0.96
CA GLY A 14 29.84 7.46 -0.82
C GLY A 14 30.16 8.42 0.32
N GLU A 15 29.37 9.48 0.49
CA GLU A 15 29.52 10.42 1.61
C GLU A 15 29.27 9.74 2.96
N ARG A 16 28.16 8.97 3.07
CA ARG A 16 27.86 8.18 4.27
C ARG A 16 28.97 7.19 4.62
N ASN A 17 29.54 6.52 3.61
CA ASN A 17 30.65 5.59 3.80
C ASN A 17 31.92 6.31 4.27
N ARG A 18 32.26 7.46 3.69
CA ARG A 18 33.40 8.28 4.14
C ARG A 18 33.28 8.67 5.61
N ASP A 19 32.08 9.08 6.02
CA ASP A 19 31.81 9.45 7.41
C ASP A 19 31.94 8.22 8.33
N ALA A 20 31.37 7.08 7.93
CA ALA A 20 31.50 5.82 8.67
C ALA A 20 32.97 5.39 8.85
N ILE A 21 33.78 5.47 7.80
CA ILE A 21 35.22 5.17 7.84
C ILE A 21 35.92 6.05 8.88
N THR A 22 35.59 7.34 8.90
CA THR A 22 36.14 8.29 9.87
C THR A 22 35.77 7.90 11.31
N LEU A 23 34.50 7.55 11.54
CA LEU A 23 34.02 7.15 12.86
C LEU A 23 34.65 5.83 13.35
N VAL A 24 34.84 4.86 12.45
CA VAL A 24 35.51 3.58 12.74
C VAL A 24 36.97 3.80 13.11
N HIS A 25 37.71 4.60 12.33
CA HIS A 25 39.11 4.89 12.63
C HIS A 25 39.28 5.72 13.92
N ASN A 26 38.38 6.67 14.18
CA ASN A 26 38.39 7.44 15.43
C ASN A 26 38.14 6.56 16.67
N TRP A 27 37.36 5.49 16.50
CA TRP A 27 37.09 4.48 17.53
C TRP A 27 38.32 3.59 17.80
N CYS A 28 38.95 3.06 16.75
CA CYS A 28 40.13 2.21 16.89
C CYS A 28 41.03 2.29 15.64
N THR A 29 42.31 2.62 15.84
CA THR A 29 43.31 2.71 14.76
C THR A 29 43.70 1.34 14.19
N ASN A 30 43.38 0.24 14.88
CA ASN A 30 43.65 -1.11 14.38
C ASN A 30 42.62 -1.56 13.33
N ALA A 31 41.47 -0.88 13.25
CA ALA A 31 40.47 -1.16 12.22
C ALA A 31 40.95 -0.64 10.87
N LYS A 32 40.92 -1.51 9.85
CA LYS A 32 41.29 -1.25 8.46
C LYS A 32 40.04 -1.40 7.59
N ILE A 33 39.90 -0.55 6.59
CA ILE A 33 38.80 -0.63 5.62
C ILE A 33 39.37 -1.13 4.30
N GLU A 34 38.82 -2.22 3.78
CA GLU A 34 39.21 -2.80 2.51
C GLU A 34 38.07 -2.71 1.51
N GLY A 35 38.32 -2.11 0.34
CA GLY A 35 37.34 -2.01 -0.74
C GLY A 35 37.53 -3.09 -1.80
N MET A 36 36.43 -3.50 -2.44
CA MET A 36 36.44 -4.41 -3.59
C MET A 36 36.15 -3.61 -4.87
N GLY A 37 37.22 -3.30 -5.62
CA GLY A 37 37.13 -2.55 -6.88
C GLY A 37 36.66 -1.09 -6.72
N ARG A 38 36.79 -0.31 -7.80
CA ARG A 38 36.27 1.07 -7.86
C ARG A 38 35.55 1.30 -9.18
N GLY A 39 34.23 1.47 -9.12
CA GLY A 39 33.41 1.82 -10.28
C GLY A 39 33.66 3.25 -10.78
N LEU A 40 33.13 3.60 -11.96
CA LEU A 40 33.36 4.90 -12.60
C LEU A 40 32.98 6.10 -11.72
N VAL A 41 31.84 6.03 -11.03
CA VAL A 41 31.38 7.10 -10.12
C VAL A 41 32.36 7.28 -8.95
N ALA A 42 32.85 6.17 -8.37
CA ALA A 42 33.85 6.20 -7.30
C ALA A 42 35.17 6.84 -7.77
N GLN A 43 35.60 6.55 -9.00
CA GLN A 43 36.81 7.12 -9.59
C GLN A 43 36.66 8.62 -9.84
N GLN A 44 35.50 9.07 -10.32
CA GLN A 44 35.24 10.48 -10.61
C GLN A 44 35.09 11.33 -9.35
N THR A 45 34.43 10.81 -8.33
CA THR A 45 34.09 11.57 -7.11
C THR A 45 35.11 11.39 -5.99
N ASN A 46 35.99 10.40 -6.10
CA ASN A 46 36.91 9.96 -5.06
C ASN A 46 36.23 9.63 -3.73
N LEU A 47 34.94 9.28 -3.78
CA LEU A 47 34.19 8.79 -2.62
C LEU A 47 34.31 7.27 -2.50
N PRO A 48 34.26 6.71 -1.27
CA PRO A 48 34.25 5.27 -1.02
C PRO A 48 32.90 4.66 -1.43
N ILE A 49 32.70 4.50 -2.73
CA ILE A 49 31.50 3.92 -3.35
C ILE A 49 31.84 2.52 -3.86
N GLY A 50 31.08 1.53 -3.40
CA GLY A 50 31.30 0.11 -3.71
C GLY A 50 31.25 -0.75 -2.46
N HIS A 51 31.59 -2.04 -2.62
CA HIS A 51 31.61 -2.98 -1.50
C HIS A 51 32.88 -2.81 -0.66
N HIS A 52 32.72 -2.64 0.64
CA HIS A 52 33.82 -2.48 1.60
C HIS A 52 33.66 -3.46 2.77
N ALA A 53 34.78 -3.84 3.37
CA ALA A 53 34.83 -4.65 4.57
C ALA A 53 35.67 -3.96 5.65
N ILE A 54 35.34 -4.23 6.92
CA ILE A 54 36.11 -3.78 8.08
C ILE A 54 36.93 -4.97 8.58
N ARG A 55 38.24 -4.78 8.71
CA ARG A 55 39.16 -5.79 9.22
C ARG A 55 39.93 -5.28 10.42
N CYS A 56 40.24 -6.19 11.34
CA CYS A 56 41.12 -5.92 12.46
C CYS A 56 41.88 -7.21 12.76
N ASP A 57 43.19 -7.12 12.96
CA ASP A 57 44.04 -8.28 13.24
C ASP A 57 43.72 -8.93 14.62
N PHE A 58 42.87 -8.28 15.43
CA PHE A 58 42.39 -8.74 16.73
C PHE A 58 40.90 -9.15 16.73
N ALA A 59 40.22 -9.11 15.58
CA ALA A 59 38.84 -9.58 15.43
C ALA A 59 38.83 -11.08 15.13
N SER A 60 37.72 -11.77 15.43
CA SER A 60 37.58 -13.18 15.05
C SER A 60 37.46 -13.34 13.53
N ASP A 61 38.14 -14.34 12.95
CA ASP A 61 38.35 -14.54 11.51
C ASP A 61 37.04 -14.65 10.68
N ASP A 62 35.92 -15.05 11.29
CA ASP A 62 34.63 -15.30 10.61
C ASP A 62 33.76 -14.05 10.38
N THR A 63 34.27 -12.84 10.57
CA THR A 63 33.43 -11.61 10.57
C THR A 63 33.66 -10.65 9.40
N THR A 64 34.51 -11.01 8.43
CA THR A 64 34.74 -10.16 7.25
C THR A 64 33.61 -10.36 6.23
N SER A 65 32.61 -9.48 6.25
CA SER A 65 31.61 -9.36 5.18
C SER A 65 31.82 -8.07 4.38
N TYR A 66 31.73 -8.18 3.05
CA TYR A 66 31.76 -7.03 2.15
C TYR A 66 30.34 -6.46 2.02
N CYS A 67 30.18 -5.18 2.32
CA CYS A 67 28.90 -4.47 2.33
C CYS A 67 28.96 -3.21 1.47
N TYR A 68 27.84 -2.84 0.86
CA TYR A 68 27.76 -1.61 0.07
C TYR A 68 27.62 -0.36 0.96
N GLU A 69 26.88 -0.47 2.08
CA GLU A 69 26.78 0.58 3.11
C GLU A 69 27.60 0.21 4.36
N LEU A 70 28.63 1.02 4.65
CA LEU A 70 29.54 0.78 5.77
C LEU A 70 28.96 1.13 7.14
N ARG A 71 27.95 2.00 7.23
CA ARG A 71 27.42 2.45 8.54
C ARG A 71 26.85 1.28 9.34
N GLU A 72 26.03 0.44 8.72
CA GLU A 72 25.44 -0.73 9.38
C GLU A 72 26.49 -1.79 9.70
N ALA A 73 27.39 -2.08 8.75
CA ALA A 73 28.47 -3.03 8.96
C ALA A 73 29.44 -2.60 10.07
N ALA A 74 29.71 -1.30 10.22
CA ALA A 74 30.52 -0.77 11.31
C ALA A 74 29.92 -1.03 12.68
N VAL A 75 28.59 -0.95 12.78
CA VAL A 75 27.87 -1.20 14.02
C VAL A 75 27.80 -2.70 14.33
N ASP A 76 27.58 -3.55 13.33
CA ASP A 76 27.65 -5.01 13.50
C ASP A 76 29.07 -5.48 13.89
N PHE A 77 30.10 -4.93 13.24
CA PHE A 77 31.49 -5.20 13.58
C PHE A 77 31.82 -4.75 15.01
N TYR A 78 31.24 -3.64 15.47
CA TYR A 78 31.37 -3.19 16.85
C TYR A 78 30.84 -4.22 17.85
N ASP A 79 29.61 -4.70 17.65
CA ASP A 79 28.96 -5.64 18.56
C ASP A 79 29.74 -6.96 18.65
N ARG A 80 30.23 -7.46 17.52
CA ARG A 80 30.91 -8.77 17.46
C ARG A 80 32.35 -8.72 17.95
N ASN A 81 33.07 -7.63 17.68
CA ASN A 81 34.53 -7.61 17.81
C ASN A 81 35.09 -6.47 18.67
N CYS A 82 34.36 -5.38 18.85
CA CYS A 82 34.88 -4.19 19.54
C CYS A 82 34.41 -4.05 20.99
N GLN A 83 33.23 -4.58 21.32
CA GLN A 83 32.68 -4.49 22.67
C GLN A 83 33.60 -5.23 23.66
N GLY A 84 34.24 -4.48 24.57
CA GLY A 84 35.19 -5.04 25.54
C GLY A 84 36.56 -5.43 24.96
N CYS A 85 36.88 -5.06 23.72
CA CYS A 85 38.18 -5.40 23.12
C CYS A 85 39.35 -4.75 23.89
N ALA A 86 40.24 -5.58 24.44
CA ALA A 86 41.42 -5.14 25.19
C ALA A 86 42.49 -4.45 24.31
N HIS A 87 42.43 -4.66 23.00
CA HIS A 87 43.40 -4.11 22.04
C HIS A 87 42.94 -2.79 21.42
N ARG A 88 41.81 -2.23 21.85
CA ARG A 88 41.29 -0.97 21.31
C ARG A 88 42.31 0.15 21.48
N LYS A 89 42.66 0.81 20.36
CA LYS A 89 43.54 1.99 20.32
C LYS A 89 42.80 3.16 19.70
N GLY A 90 42.07 3.93 20.50
CA GLY A 90 41.32 5.08 20.00
C GLY A 90 40.48 5.78 21.06
N GLY A 91 40.07 7.00 20.75
CA GLY A 91 39.37 7.90 21.69
C GLY A 91 39.10 9.30 21.15
N ARG A 92 39.20 9.52 19.83
CA ARG A 92 38.80 10.80 19.22
C ARG A 92 37.28 10.85 19.14
N LEU A 93 36.71 12.04 19.23
CA LEU A 93 35.27 12.29 19.04
C LEU A 93 35.08 13.19 17.80
N PRO A 94 34.01 12.98 17.01
CA PRO A 94 33.05 11.87 17.10
C PRO A 94 33.68 10.53 16.69
N ASN A 95 33.13 9.41 17.16
CA ASN A 95 33.57 8.06 16.78
C ASN A 95 32.39 7.11 16.58
N LEU A 96 32.69 5.83 16.38
CA LEU A 96 31.71 4.76 16.13
C LEU A 96 30.55 4.72 17.13
N MET A 97 30.71 5.24 18.35
CA MET A 97 29.62 5.35 19.33
C MET A 97 28.45 6.23 18.85
N GLU A 98 28.67 7.16 17.93
CA GLU A 98 27.59 7.93 17.31
C GLU A 98 26.63 7.02 16.55
N LEU A 99 27.17 6.09 15.75
CA LEU A 99 26.37 5.14 14.99
C LEU A 99 25.71 4.11 15.91
N VAL A 100 26.41 3.65 16.95
CA VAL A 100 25.86 2.75 17.97
C VAL A 100 24.70 3.43 18.71
N GLY A 101 24.88 4.68 19.15
CA GLY A 101 23.84 5.47 19.83
C GLY A 101 22.66 5.84 18.92
N GLU A 102 22.89 6.04 17.62
CA GLU A 102 21.82 6.19 16.62
C GLU A 102 20.99 4.90 16.50
N ARG A 103 21.65 3.74 16.35
CA ARG A 103 20.98 2.43 16.30
C ARG A 103 20.18 2.16 17.57
N ASP A 104 20.77 2.38 18.75
CA ASP A 104 20.13 2.06 20.03
C ASP A 104 18.91 2.95 20.28
N ARG A 105 18.96 4.24 19.89
CA ARG A 105 17.78 5.12 19.88
C ARG A 105 16.71 4.60 18.93
N LYS A 106 17.05 4.24 17.69
CA LYS A 106 16.10 3.68 16.71
C LYS A 106 15.45 2.38 17.23
N ARG A 107 16.24 1.48 17.82
CA ARG A 107 15.75 0.24 18.45
C ARG A 107 14.84 0.53 19.64
N SER A 108 15.21 1.47 20.51
CA SER A 108 14.38 1.86 21.67
C SER A 108 13.06 2.47 21.25
N VAL A 109 13.06 3.33 20.21
CA VAL A 109 11.82 3.91 19.66
C VAL A 109 10.95 2.80 19.10
N ARG A 110 11.50 1.93 18.24
CA ARG A 110 10.78 0.80 17.67
C ARG A 110 10.22 -0.14 18.74
N ALA A 111 11.01 -0.50 19.75
CA ALA A 111 10.55 -1.35 20.85
C ALA A 111 9.45 -0.69 21.69
N ALA A 112 9.52 0.64 21.89
CA ALA A 112 8.45 1.38 22.55
C ALA A 112 7.18 1.45 21.71
N GLU A 113 7.30 1.59 20.39
CA GLU A 113 6.18 1.55 19.44
C GLU A 113 5.54 0.16 19.38
N GLU A 114 6.35 -0.91 19.29
CA GLU A 114 5.91 -2.31 19.31
C GLU A 114 5.18 -2.61 20.62
N LYS A 115 5.77 -2.27 21.77
CA LYS A 115 5.11 -2.44 23.07
C LYS A 115 3.80 -1.66 23.17
N LYS A 116 3.77 -0.41 22.69
CA LYS A 116 2.55 0.41 22.70
C LYS A 116 1.47 -0.22 21.80
N ALA A 117 1.84 -0.80 20.66
CA ALA A 117 0.93 -1.49 19.76
C ALA A 117 0.40 -2.79 20.40
N GLU A 118 1.25 -3.57 21.07
CA GLU A 118 0.86 -4.76 21.84
C GLU A 118 -0.11 -4.42 22.98
N ASP A 119 0.22 -3.42 23.79
CA ASP A 119 -0.62 -2.94 24.89
C ASP A 119 -1.99 -2.46 24.37
N ALA A 120 -2.01 -1.73 23.25
CA ALA A 120 -3.24 -1.28 22.59
C ALA A 120 -4.06 -2.46 22.05
N ALA A 121 -3.42 -3.48 21.45
CA ALA A 121 -4.09 -4.67 20.96
C ALA A 121 -4.72 -5.49 22.10
N HIS A 122 -4.01 -5.64 23.22
CA HIS A 122 -4.52 -6.30 24.43
C HIS A 122 -5.71 -5.53 25.03
N ALA A 123 -5.60 -4.20 25.14
CA ALA A 123 -6.69 -3.37 25.64
C ALA A 123 -7.93 -3.45 24.75
N ALA A 124 -7.75 -3.45 23.42
CA ALA A 124 -8.84 -3.57 22.46
C ALA A 124 -9.53 -4.94 22.55
N LEU A 125 -8.77 -6.03 22.68
CA LEU A 125 -9.32 -7.38 22.87
C LEU A 125 -10.11 -7.47 24.19
N ALA A 126 -9.56 -6.96 25.29
CA ALA A 126 -10.23 -6.95 26.59
C ALA A 126 -11.54 -6.14 26.58
N ALA A 127 -11.56 -5.00 25.87
CA ALA A 127 -12.79 -4.22 25.69
C ALA A 127 -13.87 -4.99 24.91
N ARG A 128 -13.49 -5.72 23.85
CA ARG A 128 -14.42 -6.57 23.10
C ARG A 128 -14.90 -7.77 23.91
N ASP A 129 -14.05 -8.38 24.73
CA ASP A 129 -14.45 -9.45 25.65
C ASP A 129 -15.49 -8.98 26.68
N GLU A 130 -15.32 -7.76 27.21
CA GLU A 130 -16.31 -7.15 28.11
C GLU A 130 -17.65 -6.90 27.40
N GLN A 131 -17.62 -6.39 26.16
CA GLN A 131 -18.83 -6.22 25.34
C GLN A 131 -19.53 -7.56 25.09
N ARG A 132 -18.79 -8.60 24.69
CA ARG A 132 -19.33 -9.96 24.48
C ARG A 132 -19.94 -10.52 25.75
N ARG A 133 -19.32 -10.32 26.92
CA ARG A 133 -19.86 -10.77 28.21
C ARG A 133 -21.20 -10.13 28.53
N LYS A 134 -21.35 -8.82 28.28
CA LYS A 134 -22.62 -8.10 28.46
C LYS A 134 -23.68 -8.53 27.45
N LEU A 135 -23.28 -8.84 26.22
CA LEU A 135 -24.17 -9.34 25.18
C LEU A 135 -24.69 -10.74 25.52
N ARG A 136 -23.81 -11.62 26.02
CA ARG A 136 -24.11 -13.03 26.34
C ARG A 136 -25.37 -13.20 27.19
N SER A 137 -25.60 -12.35 28.19
CA SER A 137 -26.77 -12.45 29.09
C SER A 137 -28.11 -12.16 28.41
N LYS A 138 -28.09 -11.57 27.21
CA LYS A 138 -29.28 -11.23 26.41
C LYS A 138 -29.60 -12.27 25.34
N LEU A 139 -28.79 -13.33 25.22
CA LEU A 139 -28.87 -14.30 24.14
C LEU A 139 -29.42 -15.65 24.61
N SER A 140 -30.05 -16.37 23.67
CA SER A 140 -30.43 -17.77 23.83
C SER A 140 -29.17 -18.65 24.01
N ALA A 141 -29.34 -19.90 24.45
CA ALA A 141 -28.20 -20.82 24.59
C ALA A 141 -27.37 -20.95 23.30
N VAL A 142 -28.03 -21.02 22.14
CA VAL A 142 -27.35 -21.06 20.83
C VAL A 142 -26.67 -19.72 20.52
N GLY A 143 -27.33 -18.58 20.77
CA GLY A 143 -26.73 -17.27 20.59
C GLY A 143 -25.50 -17.03 21.48
N GLN A 144 -25.48 -17.60 22.69
CA GLN A 144 -24.32 -17.58 23.57
C GLN A 144 -23.13 -18.35 22.96
N THR A 145 -23.39 -19.52 22.37
CA THR A 145 -22.36 -20.26 21.63
C THR A 145 -21.84 -19.48 20.42
N LEU A 146 -22.71 -18.80 19.66
CA LEU A 146 -22.31 -17.95 18.54
C LEU A 146 -21.36 -16.82 18.99
N VAL A 147 -21.66 -16.15 20.11
CA VAL A 147 -20.78 -15.11 20.65
C VAL A 147 -19.46 -15.69 21.17
N ASP A 148 -19.46 -16.91 21.72
CA ASP A 148 -18.23 -17.60 22.12
C ASP A 148 -17.36 -17.96 20.91
N ASP A 149 -17.97 -18.40 19.81
CA ASP A 149 -17.29 -18.69 18.54
C ASP A 149 -16.63 -17.42 17.98
N ILE A 150 -17.36 -16.30 17.99
CA ILE A 150 -16.82 -14.99 17.62
C ILE A 150 -15.64 -14.61 18.52
N GLY A 151 -15.76 -14.79 19.84
CA GLY A 151 -14.70 -14.48 20.80
C GLY A 151 -13.49 -15.42 20.70
N ALA A 152 -13.67 -16.65 20.25
CA ALA A 152 -12.57 -17.56 19.98
C ALA A 152 -11.82 -17.17 18.69
N TYR A 153 -12.54 -16.76 17.64
CA TYR A 153 -11.92 -16.24 16.43
C TYR A 153 -11.16 -14.92 16.65
N ASP A 154 -11.69 -14.02 17.50
CA ASP A 154 -11.01 -12.77 17.87
C ASP A 154 -9.66 -13.03 18.56
N ARG A 155 -9.59 -14.05 19.43
CA ARG A 155 -8.38 -14.46 20.15
C ARG A 155 -7.39 -15.22 19.26
N ASP A 156 -7.88 -16.06 18.36
CA ASP A 156 -7.09 -16.86 17.45
C ASP A 156 -7.76 -16.95 16.07
N ARG A 157 -7.15 -16.28 15.08
CA ARG A 157 -7.64 -16.17 13.70
C ARG A 157 -7.27 -17.38 12.83
N SER A 158 -7.10 -18.54 13.45
CA SER A 158 -6.86 -19.79 12.74
C SER A 158 -8.02 -20.15 11.81
N ARG A 159 -7.70 -20.88 10.73
CA ARG A 159 -8.69 -21.38 9.78
C ARG A 159 -9.76 -22.24 10.45
N GLU A 160 -9.39 -23.00 11.47
CA GLU A 160 -10.32 -23.82 12.26
C GLU A 160 -11.40 -22.96 12.95
N ASN A 161 -11.01 -21.87 13.62
CA ASN A 161 -11.97 -20.97 14.26
C ASN A 161 -12.84 -20.24 13.24
N LEU A 162 -12.28 -19.87 12.08
CA LEU A 162 -13.06 -19.29 10.97
C LEU A 162 -14.11 -20.27 10.44
N ASP A 163 -13.71 -21.51 10.14
CA ASP A 163 -14.60 -22.55 9.62
C ASP A 163 -15.68 -22.91 10.65
N ARG A 164 -15.37 -22.88 11.95
CA ARG A 164 -16.38 -23.03 13.01
C ARG A 164 -17.39 -21.88 12.98
N LEU A 165 -16.91 -20.64 12.94
CA LEU A 165 -17.78 -19.45 12.92
C LEU A 165 -18.70 -19.43 11.70
N MET A 166 -18.19 -19.73 10.50
CA MET A 166 -18.99 -19.74 9.27
C MET A 166 -20.05 -20.83 9.25
N ARG A 167 -19.70 -22.05 9.68
CA ARG A 167 -20.69 -23.13 9.80
C ARG A 167 -21.79 -22.78 10.80
N SER A 168 -21.45 -22.17 11.93
CA SER A 168 -22.44 -21.74 12.91
C SER A 168 -23.40 -20.68 12.34
N ALA A 169 -22.91 -19.80 11.45
CA ALA A 169 -23.74 -18.79 10.77
C ALA A 169 -24.67 -19.40 9.71
N GLU A 170 -24.17 -20.34 8.92
CA GLU A 170 -24.94 -20.99 7.85
C GLU A 170 -26.01 -21.96 8.40
N MET A 171 -25.70 -22.70 9.46
CA MET A 171 -26.59 -23.74 10.00
C MET A 171 -27.71 -23.21 10.90
N ALA A 172 -27.58 -21.99 11.41
CA ALA A 172 -28.46 -21.43 12.43
C ALA A 172 -28.75 -19.92 12.27
N PRO A 173 -29.11 -19.44 11.06
CA PRO A 173 -29.36 -18.02 10.82
C PRO A 173 -30.49 -17.44 11.70
N GLU A 174 -31.50 -18.24 12.04
CA GLU A 174 -32.61 -17.87 12.92
C GLU A 174 -32.18 -17.55 14.36
N HIS A 175 -30.96 -17.96 14.75
CA HIS A 175 -30.40 -17.70 16.07
C HIS A 175 -29.58 -16.40 16.14
N PHE A 176 -29.42 -15.69 15.01
CA PHE A 176 -28.88 -14.33 14.97
C PHE A 176 -29.94 -13.32 15.38
N SER A 177 -30.14 -13.21 16.70
CA SER A 177 -31.05 -12.21 17.26
C SER A 177 -30.56 -10.79 16.96
N ALA A 178 -31.48 -9.81 16.98
CA ALA A 178 -31.15 -8.41 16.73
C ALA A 178 -29.95 -7.89 17.56
N PRO A 179 -29.82 -8.18 18.87
CA PRO A 179 -28.62 -7.77 19.63
C PRO A 179 -27.29 -8.33 19.10
N LEU A 180 -27.29 -9.54 18.53
CA LEU A 180 -26.10 -10.13 17.95
C LEU A 180 -25.76 -9.51 16.60
N VAL A 181 -26.77 -9.27 15.75
CA VAL A 181 -26.61 -8.57 14.48
C VAL A 181 -26.06 -7.16 14.70
N GLU A 182 -26.60 -6.42 15.67
CA GLU A 182 -26.09 -5.09 16.05
C GLU A 182 -24.62 -5.15 16.49
N TYR A 183 -24.27 -6.12 17.33
CA TYR A 183 -22.88 -6.30 17.74
C TYR A 183 -21.95 -6.54 16.55
N ILE A 184 -22.34 -7.35 15.56
CA ILE A 184 -21.53 -7.59 14.36
C ILE A 184 -21.35 -6.31 13.55
N PHE A 185 -22.42 -5.51 13.36
CA PHE A 185 -22.31 -4.21 12.70
C PHE A 185 -21.37 -3.26 13.46
N GLU A 186 -21.51 -3.13 14.79
CA GLU A 186 -20.61 -2.31 15.61
C GLU A 186 -19.14 -2.74 15.47
N GLN A 187 -18.88 -4.06 15.42
CA GLN A 187 -17.52 -4.56 15.22
C GLN A 187 -16.98 -4.25 13.83
N LEU A 188 -17.80 -4.42 12.79
CA LEU A 188 -17.41 -4.01 11.44
C LEU A 188 -17.11 -2.51 11.43
N GLU A 189 -17.91 -1.67 12.09
CA GLU A 189 -17.75 -0.21 12.14
C GLU A 189 -16.45 0.25 12.80
N THR A 190 -16.06 -0.44 13.86
CA THR A 190 -14.96 0.02 14.74
C THR A 190 -13.66 -0.73 14.54
N ALA A 191 -13.67 -1.92 13.93
CA ALA A 191 -12.49 -2.77 13.84
C ALA A 191 -12.44 -3.59 12.54
N ASN A 192 -11.23 -3.97 12.13
CA ASN A 192 -11.03 -4.68 10.85
C ASN A 192 -10.94 -6.21 11.00
N TRP A 193 -10.86 -6.73 12.22
CA TRP A 193 -10.62 -8.17 12.46
C TRP A 193 -11.81 -9.05 12.06
N LEU A 194 -13.01 -8.47 11.98
CA LEU A 194 -14.24 -9.15 11.61
C LEU A 194 -14.69 -8.81 10.18
N ASP A 195 -13.92 -8.05 9.40
CA ASP A 195 -14.35 -7.53 8.08
C ASP A 195 -14.92 -8.65 7.17
N ALA A 196 -14.13 -9.69 6.87
CA ALA A 196 -14.61 -10.81 6.06
C ALA A 196 -15.71 -11.66 6.73
N PRO A 197 -15.47 -12.29 7.88
CA PRO A 197 -16.47 -13.18 8.48
C PRO A 197 -17.75 -12.43 8.89
N GLY A 198 -17.65 -11.17 9.32
CA GLY A 198 -18.79 -10.33 9.67
C GLY A 198 -19.70 -10.07 8.47
N LEU A 199 -19.13 -9.70 7.32
CA LEU A 199 -19.90 -9.53 6.09
C LEU A 199 -20.58 -10.83 5.66
N GLN A 200 -19.88 -11.96 5.74
CA GLN A 200 -20.46 -13.27 5.41
C GLN A 200 -21.63 -13.64 6.33
N MET A 201 -21.46 -13.45 7.65
CA MET A 201 -22.53 -13.70 8.62
C MET A 201 -23.75 -12.83 8.35
N LEU A 202 -23.56 -11.52 8.19
CA LEU A 202 -24.66 -10.58 7.95
C LEU A 202 -25.39 -10.86 6.63
N ASN A 203 -24.64 -11.22 5.59
CA ASN A 203 -25.22 -11.61 4.31
C ASN A 203 -26.02 -12.93 4.42
N ALA A 204 -25.49 -13.93 5.12
CA ALA A 204 -26.15 -15.23 5.30
C ALA A 204 -27.48 -15.12 6.07
N VAL A 205 -27.57 -14.21 7.04
CA VAL A 205 -28.79 -14.01 7.86
C VAL A 205 -29.78 -13.04 7.23
N GLY A 206 -29.45 -12.43 6.09
CA GLY A 206 -30.29 -11.41 5.45
C GLY A 206 -30.47 -10.17 6.32
N ALA A 207 -29.38 -9.66 6.89
CA ALA A 207 -29.39 -8.44 7.70
C ALA A 207 -29.85 -7.20 6.90
N ASP A 208 -30.03 -6.08 7.59
CA ASP A 208 -30.45 -4.80 6.98
C ASP A 208 -29.59 -4.42 5.77
N ALA A 209 -30.21 -4.37 4.59
CA ALA A 209 -29.50 -4.23 3.32
C ALA A 209 -28.75 -2.89 3.17
N PRO A 210 -29.32 -1.72 3.55
CA PRO A 210 -28.57 -0.46 3.58
C PRO A 210 -27.30 -0.52 4.45
N ARG A 211 -27.41 -1.03 5.67
CA ARG A 211 -26.25 -1.15 6.56
C ARG A 211 -25.23 -2.16 6.06
N LEU A 212 -25.68 -3.27 5.48
CA LEU A 212 -24.81 -4.26 4.87
C LEU A 212 -24.06 -3.68 3.67
N ALA A 213 -24.72 -2.91 2.81
CA ALA A 213 -24.12 -2.25 1.67
C ALA A 213 -23.04 -1.24 2.13
N ALA A 214 -23.36 -0.39 3.11
CA ALA A 214 -22.39 0.56 3.69
C ALA A 214 -21.19 -0.15 4.34
N ALA A 215 -21.43 -1.26 5.05
CA ALA A 215 -20.36 -2.07 5.63
C ALA A 215 -19.46 -2.68 4.54
N ALA A 216 -20.05 -3.28 3.50
CA ALA A 216 -19.31 -3.88 2.39
C ALA A 216 -18.49 -2.84 1.62
N ALA A 217 -19.08 -1.67 1.30
CA ALA A 217 -18.38 -0.56 0.66
C ALA A 217 -17.16 -0.09 1.47
N ARG A 218 -17.29 -0.02 2.80
CA ARG A 218 -16.20 0.37 3.69
C ARG A 218 -15.11 -0.70 3.82
N VAL A 219 -15.46 -1.99 3.81
CA VAL A 219 -14.45 -3.07 3.75
C VAL A 219 -13.69 -3.01 2.42
N LEU A 220 -14.43 -2.84 1.33
CA LEU A 220 -13.87 -2.69 -0.01
C LEU A 220 -12.90 -1.50 -0.10
N SER A 221 -13.27 -0.33 0.44
CA SER A 221 -12.43 0.87 0.40
C SER A 221 -11.11 0.74 1.20
N LYS A 222 -11.02 -0.20 2.15
CA LYS A 222 -9.76 -0.51 2.87
C LYS A 222 -8.80 -1.35 2.02
N GLY A 223 -9.23 -1.86 0.86
CA GLY A 223 -8.48 -2.82 0.04
C GLY A 223 -8.40 -4.23 0.66
N ALA A 224 -9.11 -4.48 1.76
CA ALA A 224 -9.16 -5.78 2.42
C ALA A 224 -10.34 -6.60 1.87
N TYR A 225 -10.13 -7.90 1.63
CA TYR A 225 -11.18 -8.83 1.23
C TYR A 225 -12.06 -8.33 0.06
N ALA A 226 -11.45 -7.62 -0.89
CA ALA A 226 -12.14 -6.90 -1.95
C ALA A 226 -13.10 -7.78 -2.75
N ASP A 227 -12.70 -9.00 -3.12
CA ASP A 227 -13.55 -9.95 -3.85
C ASP A 227 -14.82 -10.33 -3.07
N LEU A 228 -14.69 -10.53 -1.76
CA LEU A 228 -15.82 -10.86 -0.90
C LEU A 228 -16.76 -9.67 -0.74
N ALA A 229 -16.19 -8.50 -0.43
CA ALA A 229 -16.96 -7.28 -0.29
C ALA A 229 -17.72 -6.94 -1.57
N ALA A 230 -17.09 -7.12 -2.74
CA ALA A 230 -17.73 -6.93 -4.04
C ALA A 230 -18.91 -7.90 -4.26
N ARG A 231 -18.73 -9.20 -3.98
CA ARG A 231 -19.82 -10.18 -4.10
C ARG A 231 -21.02 -9.90 -3.19
N VAL A 232 -20.77 -9.38 -1.99
CA VAL A 232 -21.83 -8.98 -1.04
C VAL A 232 -22.50 -7.69 -1.49
N LEU A 233 -21.74 -6.74 -2.03
CA LEU A 233 -22.22 -5.41 -2.39
C LEU A 233 -22.97 -5.37 -3.73
N GLU A 234 -22.51 -6.11 -4.73
CA GLU A 234 -23.05 -6.10 -6.09
C GLU A 234 -24.59 -6.27 -6.15
N PRO A 235 -25.22 -7.21 -5.41
CA PRO A 235 -26.67 -7.40 -5.46
C PRO A 235 -27.48 -6.31 -4.74
N ILE A 236 -26.84 -5.49 -3.90
CA ILE A 236 -27.48 -4.49 -3.04
C ILE A 236 -26.92 -3.08 -3.25
N VAL A 237 -26.28 -2.85 -4.41
CA VAL A 237 -25.64 -1.56 -4.75
C VAL A 237 -26.62 -0.38 -4.69
N GLU A 238 -27.90 -0.64 -4.98
CA GLU A 238 -28.98 0.35 -4.96
C GLU A 238 -29.21 0.97 -3.58
N GLN A 239 -28.68 0.35 -2.52
CA GLN A 239 -28.79 0.84 -1.16
C GLN A 239 -27.68 1.85 -0.77
N LEU A 240 -26.69 2.07 -1.63
CA LEU A 240 -25.59 3.00 -1.35
C LEU A 240 -25.99 4.46 -1.57
N ASP A 241 -25.45 5.34 -0.74
CA ASP A 241 -25.40 6.77 -1.01
C ASP A 241 -24.23 7.14 -1.96
N SER A 242 -24.30 8.33 -2.56
CA SER A 242 -23.31 8.81 -3.53
C SER A 242 -21.89 8.89 -2.96
N LEU A 243 -21.74 9.18 -1.66
CA LEU A 243 -20.43 9.25 -1.01
C LEU A 243 -19.81 7.85 -0.92
N SER A 244 -20.60 6.84 -0.58
CA SER A 244 -20.15 5.45 -0.50
C SER A 244 -19.81 4.90 -1.88
N VAL A 245 -20.59 5.25 -2.91
CA VAL A 245 -20.25 4.93 -4.32
C VAL A 245 -18.90 5.53 -4.67
N THR A 246 -18.71 6.83 -4.44
CA THR A 246 -17.45 7.55 -4.71
C THR A 246 -16.25 6.86 -4.05
N ASN A 247 -16.39 6.48 -2.77
CA ASN A 247 -15.32 5.85 -2.00
C ASN A 247 -15.03 4.40 -2.43
N ALA A 248 -16.03 3.68 -2.95
CA ALA A 248 -15.89 2.31 -3.44
C ALA A 248 -15.28 2.24 -4.86
N THR A 249 -15.41 3.30 -5.66
CA THR A 249 -15.02 3.31 -7.08
C THR A 249 -13.59 2.86 -7.32
N LEU A 250 -12.60 3.40 -6.60
CA LEU A 250 -11.19 3.03 -6.83
C LEU A 250 -10.95 1.52 -6.61
N ALA A 251 -11.50 0.96 -5.54
CA ALA A 251 -11.36 -0.46 -5.26
C ALA A 251 -12.12 -1.33 -6.28
N ALA A 252 -13.27 -0.87 -6.77
CA ALA A 252 -13.99 -1.53 -7.86
C ALA A 252 -13.19 -1.51 -9.18
N ILE A 253 -12.49 -0.41 -9.49
CA ILE A 253 -11.56 -0.32 -10.62
C ILE A 253 -10.42 -1.34 -10.49
N GLU A 254 -9.79 -1.42 -9.32
CA GLU A 254 -8.69 -2.37 -9.09
C GLU A 254 -9.12 -3.84 -9.18
N LEU A 255 -10.39 -4.14 -8.89
CA LEU A 255 -10.98 -5.47 -9.13
C LEU A 255 -11.30 -5.70 -10.61
N ALA A 256 -11.84 -4.68 -11.27
CA ALA A 256 -12.28 -4.76 -12.65
C ALA A 256 -11.12 -4.91 -13.64
N ALA A 257 -10.06 -4.14 -13.44
CA ALA A 257 -8.87 -4.17 -14.29
C ALA A 257 -7.63 -4.03 -13.39
N PRO A 258 -7.12 -5.11 -12.76
CA PRO A 258 -5.96 -5.04 -11.85
C PRO A 258 -4.71 -4.44 -12.50
N ASP A 259 -3.92 -3.66 -11.77
CA ASP A 259 -2.70 -3.04 -12.33
C ASP A 259 -1.65 -4.13 -12.62
N PRO A 260 -1.26 -4.34 -13.89
CA PRO A 260 -0.31 -5.39 -14.26
C PRO A 260 1.08 -5.18 -13.66
N ARG A 261 1.41 -3.96 -13.23
CA ARG A 261 2.71 -3.60 -12.61
C ARG A 261 2.77 -3.96 -11.13
N MET A 262 1.62 -4.10 -10.48
CA MET A 262 1.55 -4.21 -9.02
C MET A 262 1.78 -5.63 -8.50
N ILE A 263 1.88 -6.68 -9.35
CA ILE A 263 2.04 -8.04 -8.86
C ILE A 263 2.93 -8.93 -9.74
N ILE A 264 4.12 -9.27 -9.23
CA ILE A 264 4.93 -10.40 -9.73
C ILE A 264 4.25 -11.70 -9.28
N GLY A 265 3.72 -12.48 -10.22
CA GLY A 265 3.38 -13.90 -10.01
C GLY A 265 1.98 -14.22 -9.48
N ILE A 266 1.08 -13.25 -9.32
CA ILE A 266 -0.34 -13.48 -9.03
C ILE A 266 -1.17 -12.73 -10.06
N HIS A 267 -1.61 -13.44 -11.09
CA HIS A 267 -2.61 -12.92 -12.01
C HIS A 267 -3.95 -12.95 -11.26
N ARG A 268 -4.57 -11.78 -11.04
CA ARG A 268 -5.94 -11.71 -10.56
C ARG A 268 -6.87 -11.71 -11.77
N ASP A 269 -7.91 -12.55 -11.70
CA ASP A 269 -8.97 -12.53 -12.70
C ASP A 269 -9.73 -11.20 -12.61
N SER A 270 -9.99 -10.61 -13.78
CA SER A 270 -10.80 -9.39 -13.93
C SER A 270 -12.22 -9.64 -13.43
N GLN A 271 -12.72 -8.75 -12.56
CA GLN A 271 -14.07 -8.79 -11.98
C GLN A 271 -14.79 -7.45 -12.21
N PRO A 272 -15.32 -7.19 -13.41
CA PRO A 272 -15.84 -5.87 -13.78
C PRO A 272 -17.24 -5.56 -13.23
N ASN A 273 -17.98 -6.58 -12.77
CA ASN A 273 -19.40 -6.47 -12.48
C ASN A 273 -19.74 -5.38 -11.46
N LEU A 274 -18.96 -5.26 -10.38
CA LEU A 274 -19.21 -4.26 -9.36
C LEU A 274 -19.06 -2.83 -9.92
N LEU A 275 -18.04 -2.58 -10.74
CA LEU A 275 -17.83 -1.26 -11.33
C LEU A 275 -19.01 -0.87 -12.24
N HIS A 276 -19.49 -1.79 -13.06
CA HIS A 276 -20.70 -1.59 -13.85
C HIS A 276 -21.96 -1.41 -13.00
N ALA A 277 -22.08 -2.12 -11.88
CA ALA A 277 -23.21 -2.00 -10.97
C ALA A 277 -23.23 -0.62 -10.29
N LEU A 278 -22.07 -0.13 -9.82
CA LEU A 278 -21.91 1.21 -9.27
C LEU A 278 -22.26 2.29 -10.29
N TYR A 279 -21.73 2.18 -11.52
CA TYR A 279 -22.00 3.16 -12.58
C TYR A 279 -23.48 3.18 -12.96
N ARG A 280 -24.16 2.03 -13.02
CA ARG A 280 -25.61 1.98 -13.30
C ARG A 280 -26.45 2.61 -12.20
N HIS A 281 -26.03 2.50 -10.94
CA HIS A 281 -26.74 3.05 -9.79
C HIS A 281 -26.56 4.56 -9.67
N ASP A 282 -25.32 5.04 -9.69
CA ASP A 282 -24.99 6.46 -9.55
C ASP A 282 -23.82 6.85 -10.49
N PRO A 283 -24.11 7.11 -11.79
CA PRO A 283 -23.10 7.52 -12.75
C PRO A 283 -22.34 8.77 -12.31
N ALA A 284 -23.05 9.77 -11.76
CA ALA A 284 -22.46 11.04 -11.37
C ALA A 284 -21.42 10.89 -10.24
N ALA A 285 -21.68 10.02 -9.26
CA ALA A 285 -20.70 9.72 -8.21
C ALA A 285 -19.46 8.99 -8.75
N VAL A 286 -19.64 8.05 -9.68
CA VAL A 286 -18.51 7.33 -10.31
C VAL A 286 -17.69 8.28 -11.17
N GLU A 287 -18.33 9.13 -11.99
CA GLU A 287 -17.67 10.14 -12.81
C GLU A 287 -16.89 11.14 -11.95
N SER A 288 -17.49 11.63 -10.86
CA SER A 288 -16.79 12.51 -9.91
C SER A 288 -15.56 11.84 -9.28
N ALA A 289 -15.63 10.53 -8.99
CA ALA A 289 -14.48 9.78 -8.49
C ALA A 289 -13.37 9.64 -9.55
N LEU A 290 -13.73 9.39 -10.81
CA LEU A 290 -12.79 9.31 -11.93
C LEU A 290 -12.09 10.65 -12.20
N ASP A 291 -12.84 11.75 -12.21
CA ASP A 291 -12.28 13.10 -12.33
C ASP A 291 -11.29 13.40 -11.21
N ARG A 292 -11.66 13.06 -9.96
CA ARG A 292 -10.77 13.24 -8.82
C ARG A 292 -9.46 12.45 -8.98
N LEU A 293 -9.51 11.23 -9.53
CA LEU A 293 -8.32 10.43 -9.78
C LEU A 293 -7.42 11.06 -10.87
N LEU A 294 -8.01 11.62 -11.93
CA LEU A 294 -7.27 12.37 -12.96
C LEU A 294 -6.62 13.64 -12.37
N ASP A 295 -7.32 14.34 -11.48
CA ASP A 295 -6.85 15.58 -10.85
C ASP A 295 -5.69 15.39 -9.86
N LEU A 296 -5.52 14.19 -9.30
CA LEU A 296 -4.42 13.89 -8.38
C LEU A 296 -3.05 13.92 -9.05
N LYS A 297 -2.98 13.83 -10.39
CA LYS A 297 -1.74 14.02 -11.16
C LYS A 297 -0.57 13.13 -10.72
N THR A 298 -0.89 11.93 -10.24
CA THR A 298 0.09 10.86 -9.99
C THR A 298 -0.09 9.75 -11.03
N SER A 299 1.00 9.09 -11.40
CA SER A 299 0.99 7.99 -12.37
C SER A 299 0.00 6.89 -11.97
N HIS A 300 -0.07 6.56 -10.68
CA HIS A 300 -1.02 5.56 -10.18
C HIS A 300 -2.48 6.00 -10.31
N SER A 301 -2.82 7.20 -9.82
CA SER A 301 -4.20 7.69 -9.84
C SER A 301 -4.73 7.86 -11.26
N VAL A 302 -3.93 8.46 -12.14
CA VAL A 302 -4.29 8.68 -13.54
C VAL A 302 -4.47 7.35 -14.28
N GLU A 303 -3.57 6.40 -14.05
CA GLU A 303 -3.69 5.06 -14.65
C GLU A 303 -4.92 4.31 -14.13
N SER A 304 -5.25 4.40 -12.84
CA SER A 304 -6.49 3.82 -12.31
C SER A 304 -7.72 4.46 -12.95
N ALA A 305 -7.76 5.79 -13.12
CA ALA A 305 -8.87 6.44 -13.82
C ALA A 305 -9.02 5.94 -15.26
N GLY A 306 -7.92 5.85 -16.01
CA GLY A 306 -7.91 5.33 -17.38
C GLY A 306 -8.44 3.90 -17.46
N ARG A 307 -7.91 2.98 -16.63
CA ARG A 307 -8.40 1.59 -16.54
C ARG A 307 -9.88 1.51 -16.21
N GLY A 308 -10.35 2.33 -15.25
CA GLY A 308 -11.76 2.38 -14.87
C GLY A 308 -12.67 2.80 -16.02
N ILE A 309 -12.28 3.86 -16.74
CA ILE A 309 -13.02 4.33 -17.91
C ILE A 309 -13.03 3.26 -18.99
N ALA A 310 -11.87 2.68 -19.33
CA ALA A 310 -11.73 1.65 -20.35
C ALA A 310 -12.64 0.43 -20.09
N VAL A 311 -12.80 0.00 -18.82
CA VAL A 311 -13.74 -1.06 -18.45
C VAL A 311 -15.20 -0.65 -18.70
N LEU A 312 -15.55 0.61 -18.44
CA LEU A 312 -16.92 1.09 -18.59
C LEU A 312 -17.34 1.24 -20.07
N LEU A 313 -16.42 1.60 -20.97
CA LEU A 313 -16.72 1.96 -22.36
C LEU A 313 -17.57 0.95 -23.13
N PRO A 314 -17.29 -0.37 -23.09
CA PRO A 314 -18.06 -1.33 -23.88
C PRO A 314 -19.55 -1.39 -23.52
N ALA A 315 -19.90 -1.07 -22.26
CA ALA A 315 -21.28 -1.10 -21.77
C ALA A 315 -21.90 0.30 -21.63
N HIS A 316 -21.07 1.33 -21.44
CA HIS A 316 -21.47 2.71 -21.19
C HIS A 316 -20.61 3.67 -22.03
N PRO A 317 -20.88 3.81 -23.34
CA PRO A 317 -20.07 4.65 -24.23
C PRO A 317 -19.99 6.12 -23.77
N ASP A 318 -21.07 6.63 -23.16
CA ASP A 318 -21.15 8.01 -22.66
C ASP A 318 -20.10 8.32 -21.56
N ALA A 319 -19.59 7.28 -20.87
CA ALA A 319 -18.55 7.44 -19.85
C ALA A 319 -17.23 8.00 -20.43
N ALA A 320 -16.87 7.64 -21.68
CA ALA A 320 -15.72 8.26 -22.35
C ALA A 320 -15.98 9.73 -22.65
N THR A 321 -17.17 10.05 -23.16
CA THR A 321 -17.49 11.39 -23.66
C THR A 321 -17.35 12.45 -22.56
N ASN A 322 -17.78 12.13 -21.33
CA ASN A 322 -17.71 13.05 -20.19
C ASN A 322 -16.26 13.35 -19.76
N HIS A 323 -15.36 12.36 -19.84
CA HIS A 323 -13.96 12.51 -19.42
C HIS A 323 -12.97 12.76 -20.57
N ARG A 324 -13.44 12.78 -21.83
CA ARG A 324 -12.61 12.82 -23.04
C ARG A 324 -11.57 13.94 -23.02
N ARG A 325 -11.99 15.17 -22.70
CA ARG A 325 -11.08 16.33 -22.69
C ARG A 325 -9.96 16.14 -21.67
N ALA A 326 -10.29 15.63 -20.49
CA ALA A 326 -9.33 15.38 -19.41
C ALA A 326 -8.37 14.22 -19.74
N LEU A 327 -8.89 13.13 -20.32
CA LEU A 327 -8.10 11.99 -20.77
C LEU A 327 -7.10 12.38 -21.86
N ILE A 328 -7.56 13.01 -22.95
CA ILE A 328 -6.69 13.42 -24.06
C ILE A 328 -5.65 14.43 -23.56
N SER A 329 -6.09 15.41 -22.77
CA SER A 329 -5.18 16.40 -22.16
C SER A 329 -4.08 15.72 -21.35
N THR A 330 -4.44 14.76 -20.50
CA THR A 330 -3.51 14.02 -19.64
C THR A 330 -2.58 13.14 -20.45
N PHE A 331 -3.10 12.46 -21.48
CA PHE A 331 -2.33 11.58 -22.35
C PHE A 331 -1.29 12.36 -23.18
N VAL A 332 -1.70 13.40 -23.89
CA VAL A 332 -0.81 14.20 -24.76
C VAL A 332 0.22 14.99 -23.95
N ARG A 333 -0.12 15.38 -22.70
CA ARG A 333 0.73 16.22 -21.84
C ARG A 333 1.23 15.50 -20.59
N ALA A 334 1.31 14.17 -20.62
CA ALA A 334 1.70 13.35 -19.48
C ALA A 334 3.00 13.83 -18.79
N PRO A 335 4.10 14.18 -19.49
CA PRO A 335 5.33 14.68 -18.87
C PRO A 335 5.18 16.02 -18.13
N LEU A 336 4.13 16.80 -18.45
CA LEU A 336 3.86 18.11 -17.86
C LEU A 336 2.81 18.04 -16.75
N MET A 337 1.90 17.08 -16.84
CA MET A 337 0.74 16.97 -15.96
C MET A 337 0.92 15.99 -14.81
N ILE A 338 1.75 14.96 -14.97
CA ILE A 338 1.92 13.90 -13.97
C ILE A 338 3.25 14.14 -13.23
N GLY A 339 3.18 14.37 -11.93
CA GLY A 339 4.32 14.84 -11.13
C GLY A 339 5.45 13.82 -10.98
N ASP A 340 5.12 12.54 -11.03
CA ASP A 340 6.03 11.39 -10.93
C ASP A 340 6.21 10.66 -12.27
N PHE A 341 5.90 11.33 -13.39
CA PHE A 341 6.03 10.74 -14.71
C PHE A 341 7.49 10.43 -15.07
N ASP A 342 7.71 9.26 -15.63
CA ASP A 342 8.99 8.80 -16.14
C ASP A 342 8.73 8.02 -17.44
N GLU A 343 9.11 8.63 -18.57
CA GLU A 343 8.96 8.10 -19.93
C GLU A 343 9.59 6.71 -20.11
N LEU A 344 10.55 6.33 -19.25
CA LEU A 344 11.25 5.05 -19.34
C LEU A 344 10.57 3.93 -18.56
N THR A 345 9.72 4.26 -17.59
CA THR A 345 9.18 3.28 -16.63
C THR A 345 7.67 3.29 -16.49
N PHE A 346 6.99 4.37 -16.87
CA PHE A 346 5.54 4.46 -16.81
C PHE A 346 4.92 4.39 -18.19
N ASP A 347 4.24 3.27 -18.44
CA ASP A 347 3.23 3.17 -19.49
C ASP A 347 1.86 3.52 -18.89
N LEU A 348 1.11 4.34 -19.61
CA LEU A 348 -0.25 4.80 -19.26
C LEU A 348 -1.27 3.99 -20.08
N HIS A 349 -1.16 2.66 -20.04
CA HIS A 349 -1.96 1.75 -20.87
C HIS A 349 -3.46 1.97 -20.68
N GLY A 350 -3.95 2.07 -19.44
CA GLY A 350 -5.35 2.31 -19.16
C GLY A 350 -5.83 3.65 -19.72
N VAL A 351 -5.01 4.70 -19.66
CA VAL A 351 -5.35 5.99 -20.29
C VAL A 351 -5.37 5.88 -21.80
N ALA A 352 -4.40 5.18 -22.39
CA ALA A 352 -4.34 4.93 -23.83
C ALA A 352 -5.58 4.18 -24.32
N ASP A 353 -5.96 3.09 -23.64
CA ASP A 353 -7.15 2.30 -23.96
C ASP A 353 -8.44 3.14 -23.84
N ALA A 354 -8.53 4.00 -22.83
CA ALA A 354 -9.66 4.91 -22.68
C ALA A 354 -9.72 5.97 -23.81
N VAL A 355 -8.56 6.48 -24.26
CA VAL A 355 -8.48 7.41 -25.40
C VAL A 355 -8.83 6.70 -26.72
N ILE A 356 -8.38 5.46 -26.91
CA ILE A 356 -8.74 4.63 -28.07
C ILE A 356 -10.25 4.43 -28.10
N GLY A 357 -10.86 4.04 -26.98
CA GLY A 357 -12.31 3.86 -26.93
C GLY A 357 -13.09 5.16 -27.13
N ALA A 358 -12.58 6.31 -26.67
CA ALA A 358 -13.16 7.61 -27.00
C ALA A 358 -13.06 7.94 -28.49
N PHE A 359 -11.96 7.56 -29.15
CA PHE A 359 -11.76 7.70 -30.58
C PHE A 359 -12.72 6.80 -31.36
N ASP A 360 -12.91 5.55 -30.93
CA ASP A 360 -13.86 4.62 -31.55
C ASP A 360 -15.32 5.12 -31.45
N ALA A 361 -15.66 5.80 -30.35
CA ALA A 361 -17.00 6.36 -30.15
C ALA A 361 -17.24 7.65 -30.95
N GLU A 362 -16.29 8.59 -30.93
CA GLU A 362 -16.40 9.90 -31.60
C GLU A 362 -15.07 10.29 -32.30
N PRO A 363 -14.76 9.72 -33.50
CA PRO A 363 -13.44 9.88 -34.13
C PRO A 363 -13.07 11.34 -34.43
N ASP A 364 -13.94 12.06 -35.16
CA ASP A 364 -13.64 13.42 -35.65
C ASP A 364 -13.44 14.41 -34.49
N SER A 365 -14.29 14.34 -33.46
CA SER A 365 -14.19 15.23 -32.31
C SER A 365 -13.01 14.88 -31.40
N THR A 366 -12.64 13.62 -31.33
CA THR A 366 -11.49 13.16 -30.54
C THR A 366 -10.17 13.53 -31.23
N ASP A 367 -10.08 13.34 -32.56
CA ASP A 367 -8.92 13.75 -33.37
C ASP A 367 -8.67 15.26 -33.27
N ALA A 368 -9.71 16.08 -33.42
CA ALA A 368 -9.60 17.53 -33.30
C ALA A 368 -9.05 17.97 -31.93
N LEU A 369 -9.48 17.32 -30.84
CA LEU A 369 -8.96 17.60 -29.48
C LEU A 369 -7.51 17.15 -29.30
N ILE A 370 -7.12 16.01 -29.89
CA ILE A 370 -5.72 15.54 -29.86
C ILE A 370 -4.83 16.57 -30.57
N GLN A 371 -5.25 17.04 -31.75
CA GLN A 371 -4.51 18.05 -32.51
C GLN A 371 -4.41 19.38 -31.75
N GLU A 372 -5.52 19.89 -31.18
CA GLU A 372 -5.53 21.10 -30.34
C GLU A 372 -4.47 21.04 -29.22
N TYR A 373 -4.39 19.90 -28.52
CA TYR A 373 -3.45 19.75 -27.42
C TYR A 373 -2.02 19.46 -27.85
N ALA A 374 -1.80 18.78 -28.97
CA ALA A 374 -0.48 18.53 -29.52
C ALA A 374 0.19 19.83 -30.00
N GLU A 375 -0.58 20.72 -30.63
CA GLU A 375 -0.12 22.05 -31.05
C GLU A 375 0.28 22.90 -29.83
N GLY A 376 -0.53 22.87 -28.76
CA GLY A 376 -0.24 23.60 -27.52
C GLY A 376 0.87 22.99 -26.65
N ALA A 377 1.17 21.70 -26.81
CA ALA A 377 2.24 21.00 -26.07
C ALA A 377 3.63 21.16 -26.72
N SER A 378 3.68 21.65 -27.96
CA SER A 378 4.90 21.75 -28.77
C SER A 378 5.82 22.94 -28.43
N ASP A 379 5.47 23.77 -27.44
CA ASP A 379 6.35 24.84 -26.92
C ASP A 379 6.84 24.55 -25.49
N PRO A 380 7.83 23.65 -25.32
CA PRO A 380 8.58 23.59 -24.09
C PRO A 380 9.53 24.79 -24.08
N GLY A 381 9.06 25.93 -23.58
CA GLY A 381 9.93 27.04 -23.21
C GLY A 381 11.16 26.51 -22.43
N PRO A 382 12.32 27.17 -22.53
CA PRO A 382 13.61 26.59 -22.13
C PRO A 382 13.52 26.05 -20.72
N ARG A 383 13.65 24.72 -20.59
CA ARG A 383 13.72 24.01 -19.31
C ARG A 383 14.81 24.68 -18.47
N ALA A 384 14.41 25.53 -17.52
CA ALA A 384 15.28 25.95 -16.43
C ALA A 384 15.57 24.69 -15.61
N ARG A 385 16.70 24.06 -15.90
CA ARG A 385 17.22 22.94 -15.10
C ARG A 385 17.53 23.49 -13.69
N PRO A 386 16.95 22.93 -12.62
CA PRO A 386 17.54 23.06 -11.29
C PRO A 386 18.84 22.26 -11.19
#